data_AF-A0A7J8NSJ1-F1
#
_entry.id   AF-A0A7J8NSJ1-F1
#
_cell.length_a   1.000
_cell.length_b   1.000
_cell.length_c   1.000
_cell.angle_alpha   90.00
_cell.angle_beta   90.00
_cell.angle_gamma   90.00
#
_symmetry.space_group_name_H-M   'P 1'
#
loop_
_entity.id
_entity.type
_entity.pdbx_description
1 polymer ?
#
loop_
_entity_poly.entity_id
_entity_poly.type
_entity_poly.pdbx_seq_one_letter_code
_entity_poly.pdbx_strand_id
1 'polypeptide(L)'
;MVKFLMEHMEKTGCKVGDNFIKAVNCNRKMGGGYVRGEGIVVCSDQVKIQDDVNQVVIHELIHAYDECRASNLDWTNCAHHACSEIRAGHLSGDCHYKREFLRGFMKIRGHE
;
A
#
# COMPACT_ATOMS: atom_id res chain seq x y z
N MET A 1 3.16 -12.08 -1.57
CA MET A 1 2.88 -10.83 -2.31
C MET A 1 4.03 -9.82 -2.20
N VAL A 2 4.49 -9.43 -1.00
CA VAL A 2 5.61 -8.47 -0.83
C VAL A 2 6.85 -8.81 -1.66
N LYS A 3 7.41 -10.02 -1.50
CA LYS A 3 8.57 -10.48 -2.29
C LYS A 3 8.33 -10.41 -3.79
N PHE A 4 7.16 -10.88 -4.22
CA PHE A 4 6.74 -10.84 -5.64
C PHE A 4 6.72 -9.41 -6.19
N LEU A 5 6.16 -8.44 -5.46
CA LEU A 5 6.12 -7.05 -5.90
C LEU A 5 7.53 -6.44 -5.94
N MET A 6 8.36 -6.66 -4.91
CA MET A 6 9.74 -6.18 -4.88
C MET A 6 10.56 -6.73 -6.06
N GLU A 7 10.45 -8.03 -6.36
CA GLU A 7 11.11 -8.64 -7.52
C GLU A 7 10.64 -8.03 -8.86
N HIS A 8 9.36 -7.72 -9.01
CA HIS A 8 8.83 -7.11 -10.23
C HIS A 8 9.18 -5.63 -10.36
N MET A 9 9.27 -4.92 -9.24
CA MET A 9 9.79 -3.56 -9.18
C MET A 9 11.24 -3.51 -9.67
N GLU A 10 12.11 -4.39 -9.16
CA GLU A 10 13.49 -4.49 -9.61
C GLU A 10 13.60 -4.78 -11.11
N LYS A 11 12.81 -5.76 -11.62
CA LYS A 11 12.77 -6.11 -13.05
C LYS A 11 12.31 -4.97 -13.95
N THR A 12 11.50 -4.05 -13.43
CA THR A 12 10.97 -2.90 -14.19
C THR A 12 11.83 -1.65 -14.04
N GLY A 13 12.98 -1.75 -13.36
CA GLY A 13 13.93 -0.64 -13.16
C GLY A 13 13.61 0.23 -11.94
N CYS A 14 12.64 -0.16 -11.13
CA CYS A 14 12.28 0.51 -9.88
C CYS A 14 13.22 0.00 -8.77
N LYS A 15 14.27 0.76 -8.47
CA LYS A 15 15.22 0.35 -7.42
C LYS A 15 14.54 0.39 -6.05
N VAL A 16 14.52 -0.77 -5.39
CA VAL A 16 14.18 -0.90 -3.98
C VAL A 16 15.49 -0.98 -3.22
N GLY A 17 15.92 0.14 -2.65
CA GLY A 17 17.19 0.25 -1.94
C GLY A 17 17.13 -0.28 -0.50
N ASP A 18 18.30 -0.29 0.14
CA ASP A 18 18.37 -0.49 1.59
C ASP A 18 17.54 0.59 2.30
N ASN A 19 16.84 0.21 3.37
CA ASN A 19 15.91 1.08 4.11
C ASN A 19 14.71 1.63 3.31
N PHE A 20 14.39 1.05 2.14
CA PHE A 20 13.18 1.43 1.40
C PHE A 20 11.89 1.19 2.20
N ILE A 21 11.91 0.26 3.16
CA ILE A 21 10.81 0.04 4.11
C ILE A 21 11.34 0.34 5.51
N LYS A 22 10.77 1.34 6.18
CA LYS A 22 11.17 1.79 7.52
C LYS A 22 10.02 1.70 8.50
N ALA A 23 10.25 1.08 9.66
CA ALA A 23 9.31 1.06 10.77
C ALA A 23 9.62 2.23 11.72
N VAL A 24 8.61 3.06 12.02
CA VAL A 24 8.77 4.24 12.88
C VAL A 24 7.56 4.38 13.82
N ASN A 25 7.72 5.18 14.88
CA ASN A 25 6.62 5.59 15.73
C ASN A 25 5.93 6.82 15.09
N CYS A 26 4.62 6.77 14.89
CA CYS A 26 3.87 7.82 14.20
C CYS A 26 2.96 8.61 15.16
N ASN A 27 2.87 9.92 14.95
CA ASN A 27 1.95 10.78 15.71
C ASN A 27 0.51 10.78 15.15
N ARG A 28 0.21 9.89 14.19
CA ARG A 28 -1.07 9.83 13.46
C ARG A 28 -1.63 8.42 13.52
N LYS A 29 -2.96 8.30 13.54
CA LYS A 29 -3.68 7.02 13.49
C LYS A 29 -3.73 6.46 12.06
N MET A 30 -2.59 6.02 11.54
CA MET A 30 -2.43 5.42 10.21
C MET A 30 -1.47 4.23 10.28
N GLY A 31 -1.65 3.21 9.43
CA GLY A 31 -0.78 2.03 9.43
C GLY A 31 0.58 2.26 8.77
N GLY A 32 0.65 3.18 7.81
CA GLY A 32 1.86 3.49 7.06
C GLY A 32 1.57 4.39 5.86
N GLY A 33 2.57 4.61 5.01
CA GLY A 33 2.45 5.43 3.80
C GLY A 33 3.68 5.38 2.91
N TYR A 34 3.48 5.51 1.61
CA TYR A 34 4.51 5.69 0.60
C TYR A 34 4.85 7.18 0.43
N VAL A 35 6.15 7.48 0.44
CA VAL A 35 6.67 8.82 0.16
C VAL A 35 7.61 8.74 -1.04
N ARG A 36 7.29 9.52 -2.07
CA ARG A 36 8.10 9.62 -3.30
C ARG A 36 9.56 9.93 -2.98
N GLY A 37 10.46 9.07 -3.48
CA GLY A 37 11.90 9.19 -3.28
C GLY A 37 12.43 8.76 -1.91
N GLU A 38 11.57 8.55 -0.91
CA GLU A 38 11.96 8.07 0.42
C GLU A 38 11.60 6.60 0.70
N GLY A 39 10.56 6.09 0.05
CA GLY A 39 10.06 4.73 0.24
C GLY A 39 8.87 4.65 1.20
N ILE A 40 8.71 3.50 1.84
CA ILE A 40 7.56 3.10 2.62
C ILE A 40 7.84 3.29 4.11
N VAL A 41 6.91 3.95 4.78
CA VAL A 41 6.88 4.08 6.24
C VAL A 41 5.81 3.15 6.79
N VAL A 42 6.17 2.35 7.79
CA VAL A 42 5.22 1.56 8.58
C VAL A 42 5.17 2.17 9.98
N CYS A 43 3.99 2.59 10.41
CA CYS A 43 3.74 3.12 11.75
C CYS A 43 3.61 1.96 12.73
N SER A 44 4.73 1.54 13.32
CA SER A 44 4.83 0.32 14.13
C SER A 44 4.02 0.35 15.41
N ASP A 45 3.64 1.55 15.88
CA ASP A 45 2.78 1.78 17.03
C ASP A 45 1.27 1.68 16.70
N GLN A 46 0.90 1.68 15.42
CA GLN A 46 -0.49 1.63 14.95
C GLN A 46 -0.90 0.25 14.42
N VAL A 47 0.06 -0.59 14.00
CA VAL A 47 -0.16 -1.96 13.52
C VAL A 47 0.01 -2.96 14.67
N LYS A 48 -0.88 -3.95 14.78
CA LYS A 48 -0.92 -4.85 15.96
C LYS A 48 -0.54 -6.28 15.64
N ILE A 49 -0.86 -6.74 14.44
CA ILE A 49 -0.63 -8.11 14.01
C ILE A 49 0.12 -8.14 12.67
N GLN A 50 0.77 -9.27 12.38
CA GLN A 50 1.53 -9.46 11.14
C GLN A 50 0.68 -9.20 9.89
N ASP A 51 -0.61 -9.53 9.95
CA ASP A 51 -1.54 -9.27 8.85
C ASP A 51 -1.62 -7.77 8.51
N ASP A 52 -1.67 -6.88 9.50
CA ASP A 52 -1.70 -5.42 9.27
C ASP A 52 -0.41 -4.93 8.61
N VAL A 53 0.74 -5.42 9.07
CA VAL A 53 2.05 -5.07 8.49
C VAL A 53 2.11 -5.52 7.03
N ASN A 54 1.69 -6.76 6.75
CA ASN A 54 1.66 -7.28 5.37
C ASN A 54 0.76 -6.42 4.49
N GLN A 55 -0.42 -6.07 5.00
CA GLN A 55 -1.43 -5.26 4.30
C GLN A 55 -0.86 -3.89 3.92
N VAL A 56 -0.34 -3.14 4.91
CA VAL A 56 0.29 -1.83 4.72
C VAL A 56 1.44 -1.93 3.72
N VAL A 57 2.38 -2.85 3.90
CA VAL A 57 3.55 -2.95 3.01
C VAL A 57 3.14 -3.28 1.58
N ILE A 58 2.15 -4.14 1.37
CA ILE A 58 1.65 -4.45 0.01
C ILE A 58 0.96 -3.24 -0.60
N HIS A 59 0.10 -2.55 0.17
CA HIS A 59 -0.61 -1.34 -0.27
C HIS A 59 0.37 -0.28 -0.74
N GLU A 60 1.36 0.05 0.08
CA GLU A 60 2.35 1.08 -0.24
C GLU A 60 3.32 0.65 -1.35
N LEU A 61 3.63 -0.65 -1.48
CA LEU A 61 4.40 -1.16 -2.63
C LEU A 61 3.63 -1.01 -3.95
N ILE A 62 2.30 -1.09 -3.93
CA ILE A 62 1.49 -0.85 -5.13
C ILE A 62 1.56 0.62 -5.54
N HIS A 63 1.51 1.57 -4.61
CA HIS A 63 1.73 2.98 -4.91
C HIS A 63 3.13 3.23 -5.50
N ALA A 64 4.16 2.62 -4.91
CA ALA A 64 5.52 2.71 -5.43
C ALA A 64 5.64 2.10 -6.84
N TYR A 65 4.98 0.98 -7.09
CA TYR A 65 4.94 0.33 -8.40
C TYR A 65 4.20 1.21 -9.42
N ASP A 66 3.06 1.78 -9.05
CA ASP A 66 2.27 2.68 -9.89
C ASP A 66 3.08 3.90 -10.30
N GLU A 67 3.75 4.57 -9.36
CA GLU A 67 4.63 5.71 -9.66
C GLU A 67 5.76 5.31 -10.62
N CYS A 68 6.36 4.15 -10.42
CA CYS A 68 7.47 3.73 -11.26
C CYS A 68 7.03 3.35 -12.69
N ARG A 69 5.87 2.72 -12.85
CA ARG A 69 5.41 2.18 -14.14
C ARG A 69 4.56 3.15 -14.95
N ALA A 70 3.81 4.04 -14.30
CA ALA A 70 2.91 4.96 -14.97
C ALA A 70 3.68 6.18 -15.48
N SER A 71 3.65 6.40 -16.80
CA SER A 71 4.30 7.55 -17.43
C SER A 71 3.60 8.89 -17.15
N ASN A 72 2.37 8.86 -16.64
CA ASN A 72 1.49 10.02 -16.47
C ASN A 72 0.78 10.08 -15.11
N LEU A 73 1.31 9.41 -14.08
CA LEU A 73 0.75 9.50 -12.73
C LEU A 73 1.03 10.89 -12.13
N ASP A 74 -0.03 11.53 -11.66
CA ASP A 74 0.04 12.85 -11.04
C ASP A 74 -0.67 12.77 -9.69
N TRP A 75 0.11 12.78 -8.62
CA TRP A 75 -0.41 12.70 -7.24
C TRP A 75 -1.23 13.92 -6.82
N THR A 76 -1.15 15.03 -7.57
CA THR A 76 -1.97 16.22 -7.33
C THR A 76 -3.34 16.14 -8.01
N ASN A 77 -3.51 15.20 -8.95
CA ASN A 77 -4.78 14.92 -9.59
C ASN A 77 -5.58 13.91 -8.76
N CYS A 78 -6.73 14.34 -8.25
CA CYS A 78 -7.58 13.52 -7.40
C CYS A 78 -8.03 12.20 -8.07
N ALA A 79 -8.24 12.20 -9.39
CA ALA A 79 -8.64 10.98 -10.10
C ALA A 79 -7.49 9.97 -10.17
N HIS A 80 -6.26 10.44 -10.42
CA HIS A 80 -5.08 9.58 -10.44
C HIS A 80 -4.78 9.00 -9.06
N HIS A 81 -4.85 9.85 -8.02
CA HIS A 81 -4.70 9.43 -6.63
C HIS A 81 -5.74 8.36 -6.26
N ALA A 82 -7.03 8.63 -6.51
CA ALA A 82 -8.11 7.69 -6.23
C ALA A 82 -7.94 6.36 -6.97
N CYS A 83 -7.53 6.38 -8.25
CA CYS A 83 -7.27 5.16 -9.01
C CYS A 83 -6.16 4.30 -8.39
N SER A 84 -5.07 4.93 -7.91
CA SER A 84 -4.00 4.21 -7.24
C SER A 84 -4.46 3.64 -5.90
N GLU A 85 -5.24 4.39 -5.11
CA GLU A 85 -5.82 3.91 -3.84
C GLU A 85 -6.80 2.74 -4.04
N ILE A 86 -7.67 2.81 -5.06
CA ILE A 86 -8.60 1.71 -5.38
C ILE A 86 -7.81 0.43 -5.73
N ARG A 87 -6.78 0.58 -6.59
CA ARG A 87 -5.93 -0.55 -6.99
C ARG A 87 -5.14 -1.11 -5.80
N ALA A 88 -4.59 -0.23 -4.97
CA ALA A 88 -3.86 -0.59 -3.77
C ALA A 88 -4.78 -1.35 -2.82
N GLY A 89 -5.93 -0.79 -2.44
CA GLY A 89 -6.91 -1.43 -1.54
C GLY A 89 -7.44 -2.78 -2.04
N HIS A 90 -7.65 -2.91 -3.36
CA HIS A 90 -8.06 -4.17 -3.98
C HIS A 90 -6.95 -5.24 -3.95
N LEU A 91 -5.77 -4.95 -4.52
CA LEU A 91 -4.70 -5.95 -4.69
C LEU A 91 -3.94 -6.27 -3.40
N SER A 92 -3.95 -5.35 -2.43
CA SER A 92 -3.39 -5.57 -1.10
C SER A 92 -4.32 -6.37 -0.18
N GLY A 93 -5.58 -6.54 -0.58
CA GLY A 93 -6.60 -7.24 0.18
C GLY A 93 -7.19 -6.43 1.34
N ASP A 94 -7.00 -5.10 1.38
CA ASP A 94 -7.59 -4.27 2.44
C ASP A 94 -9.12 -4.30 2.35
N CYS A 95 -9.65 -4.24 1.13
CA CYS A 95 -11.09 -4.31 0.86
C CYS A 95 -11.63 -5.74 0.75
N HIS A 96 -10.83 -6.76 1.09
CA HIS A 96 -11.25 -8.16 0.98
C HIS A 96 -12.42 -8.45 1.94
N TYR A 97 -13.46 -9.13 1.46
CA TYR A 97 -14.71 -9.37 2.21
C TYR A 97 -14.49 -9.88 3.64
N LYS A 98 -13.55 -10.80 3.86
CA LYS A 98 -13.20 -11.31 5.19
C LYS A 98 -12.77 -10.20 6.17
N ARG A 99 -11.95 -9.24 5.71
CA ARG A 99 -11.49 -8.11 6.53
C ARG A 99 -12.63 -7.14 6.80
N GLU A 100 -13.42 -6.84 5.78
CA GLU A 100 -14.57 -5.95 5.88
C GLU A 100 -15.65 -6.51 6.82
N PHE A 101 -15.92 -7.81 6.76
CA PHE A 101 -16.78 -8.52 7.71
C PHE A 101 -16.28 -8.39 9.15
N LEU A 102 -14.97 -8.57 9.38
CA LEU A 102 -14.36 -8.39 10.71
C LEU A 102 -14.38 -6.93 11.18
N ARG A 103 -14.43 -5.97 10.25
CA ARG A 103 -14.66 -4.54 10.52
C ARG A 103 -16.15 -4.21 10.77
N GLY A 104 -17.05 -5.18 10.63
CA GLY A 104 -18.50 -5.03 10.83
C GLY A 104 -19.26 -4.60 9.58
N PHE A 105 -18.62 -4.57 8.41
CA PHE A 105 -19.28 -4.29 7.13
C PHE A 105 -19.84 -5.59 6.53
N MET A 106 -21.16 -5.64 6.41
CA MET A 106 -21.92 -6.85 6.04
C MET A 106 -22.54 -6.77 4.64
N LYS A 107 -22.34 -5.66 3.93
CA LYS A 107 -22.83 -5.52 2.55
C LYS A 107 -22.00 -6.46 1.66
N ILE A 108 -22.63 -7.02 0.63
CA ILE A 108 -21.94 -7.87 -0.35
C ILE A 108 -21.65 -7.08 -1.65
N ARG A 109 -22.52 -6.11 -1.98
CA ARG A 109 -22.30 -5.23 -3.13
C ARG A 109 -21.20 -4.20 -2.84
N GLY A 110 -20.24 -4.09 -3.76
CA GLY A 110 -19.12 -3.15 -3.68
C GLY A 110 -17.86 -3.72 -3.02
N HIS A 111 -17.84 -5.03 -2.73
CA HIS A 111 -16.63 -5.76 -2.38
C HIS A 111 -16.09 -6.37 -3.68
N GLU A 112 -14.89 -5.91 -4.09
CA GLU A 112 -14.24 -6.09 -5.40
C GLU A 112 -14.67 -5.13 -6.51
#